data_AF-A0AAV4LAH9-F1
#
_entry.id   AF-A0AAV4LAH9-F1
#
_cell.length_a   1.000
_cell.length_b   1.000
_cell.length_c   1.000
_cell.angle_alpha   90.00
_cell.angle_beta   90.00
_cell.angle_gamma   90.00
#
_symmetry.space_group_name_H-M   'P 1'
#
loop_
_entity.id
_entity.type
_entity.pdbx_description
1 polymer ?
#
loop_
_entity_poly.entity_id
_entity_poly.type
_entity_poly.pdbx_seq_one_letter_code
_entity_poly.pdbx_strand_id
1 'polypeptide(L)' 'MGKIIDHEKLLEAIRGRCDFLEELEYIGTDQEGRPLFTAFDVVYKREMELRLNGDALEGDYGYGGYSVIAKISLDSE' A
#
# COMPACT_ATOMS: atom_id res chain seq x y z
N MET A 1 -7.73 19.55 0.12
CA MET A 1 -8.36 18.55 -0.77
C MET A 1 -7.24 17.72 -1.35
N GLY A 2 -6.95 16.56 -0.75
CA GLY A 2 -5.96 15.63 -1.30
C GLY A 2 -6.44 15.14 -2.66
N LYS A 3 -5.56 15.12 -3.66
CA LYS A 3 -5.87 14.55 -4.98
C LYS A 3 -6.32 13.10 -4.74
N ILE A 4 -7.55 12.77 -5.14
CA ILE A 4 -7.96 11.37 -5.24
C ILE A 4 -7.14 10.80 -6.38
N ILE A 5 -6.03 10.17 -6.03
CA ILE A 5 -5.25 9.41 -7.00
C ILE A 5 -6.06 8.14 -7.26
N ASP A 6 -6.33 7.88 -8.53
CA ASP A 6 -7.11 6.74 -9.01
C ASP A 6 -6.53 5.43 -8.43
N HIS A 7 -7.29 4.76 -7.55
CA HIS A 7 -6.85 3.58 -6.80
C HIS A 7 -6.30 2.48 -7.72
N GLU A 8 -6.80 2.35 -8.95
CA GLU A 8 -6.25 1.41 -9.95
C GLU A 8 -4.80 1.75 -10.33
N LYS A 9 -4.49 3.03 -10.55
CA LYS A 9 -3.12 3.49 -10.83
C LYS A 9 -2.19 3.31 -9.63
N LEU A 10 -2.69 3.46 -8.40
CA LEU A 10 -1.88 3.18 -7.21
C LEU A 10 -1.61 1.68 -7.09
N LEU A 11 -2.61 0.83 -7.32
CA LEU A 11 -2.45 -0.62 -7.29
C LEU A 11 -1.39 -1.06 -8.31
N GLU A 12 -1.41 -0.51 -9.52
CA GLU A 12 -0.37 -0.77 -10.52
C GLU A 12 1.01 -0.30 -10.05
N ALA A 13 1.12 0.91 -9.50
CA ALA A 13 2.39 1.44 -8.99
C ALA A 13 2.95 0.60 -7.82
N ILE A 14 2.08 0.15 -6.91
CA ILE A 14 2.47 -0.74 -5.80
C ILE A 14 2.91 -2.09 -6.36
N ARG A 15 2.14 -2.71 -7.26
CA ARG A 15 2.51 -4.01 -7.87
C ARG A 15 3.84 -3.97 -8.61
N GLY A 16 4.15 -2.86 -9.29
CA GLY A 16 5.42 -2.69 -9.98
C GLY A 16 6.63 -2.48 -9.04
N ARG A 17 6.40 -2.05 -7.79
CA ARG A 17 7.47 -1.76 -6.80
C ARG A 17 7.58 -2.81 -5.69
N CYS A 18 6.49 -3.53 -5.43
CA CYS A 18 6.33 -4.53 -4.39
C CYS A 18 5.84 -5.85 -5.01
N ASP A 19 6.61 -6.36 -5.98
CA ASP A 19 6.33 -7.62 -6.70
C ASP A 19 6.38 -8.86 -5.80
N PHE A 20 6.92 -8.74 -4.60
CA PHE A 20 6.89 -9.76 -3.54
C PHE A 20 5.56 -9.86 -2.79
N LEU A 21 4.56 -9.02 -3.11
CA LEU A 21 3.21 -9.12 -2.54
C LEU A 21 2.29 -9.81 -3.55
N GLU A 22 1.71 -10.96 -3.18
CA GLU A 22 0.95 -11.79 -4.13
C GLU A 22 -0.53 -11.36 -4.28
N GLU A 23 -1.14 -10.80 -3.23
CA GLU A 23 -2.59 -10.55 -3.17
C GLU A 23 -2.92 -9.13 -2.72
N LEU A 24 -2.51 -8.12 -3.51
CA LEU A 24 -2.80 -6.72 -3.21
C LEU A 24 -4.22 -6.29 -3.65
N GLU A 25 -5.04 -5.90 -2.68
CA GLU A 25 -6.42 -5.43 -2.87
C GLU A 25 -6.66 -4.08 -2.17
N TYR A 26 -7.39 -3.17 -2.82
CA TYR A 26 -7.81 -1.89 -2.21
C TYR A 26 -9.04 -2.10 -1.32
N ILE A 27 -8.95 -1.68 -0.06
CA ILE A 27 -10.02 -1.88 0.94
C ILE A 27 -10.71 -0.59 1.38
N GLY A 28 -10.26 0.57 0.90
CA GLY A 28 -10.91 1.86 1.18
C GLY A 28 -9.93 2.95 1.58
N THR A 29 -10.41 3.93 2.36
CA THR A 29 -9.58 5.00 2.91
C THR A 29 -9.74 5.08 4.43
N ASP A 30 -8.67 5.44 5.13
CA ASP A 30 -8.75 5.71 6.56
C ASP A 30 -9.39 7.08 6.89
N GLN A 31 -9.45 7.41 8.19
CA GLN A 31 -10.04 8.67 8.68
C GLN A 31 -9.33 9.95 8.18
N GLU A 32 -8.08 9.83 7.74
CA GLU A 32 -7.31 10.94 7.17
C GLU A 32 -7.42 11.00 5.63
N GLY A 33 -8.19 10.08 5.03
CA GLY A 33 -8.40 9.97 3.59
C GLY A 33 -7.26 9.26 2.85
N ARG A 34 -6.41 8.52 3.57
CA ARG A 34 -5.29 7.77 2.98
C ARG A 34 -5.76 6.42 2.44
N PRO A 35 -5.36 6.01 1.22
CA PRO A 35 -5.69 4.69 0.68
C PRO A 35 -5.16 3.56 1.55
N LEU A 36 -6.02 2.56 1.79
CA LEU A 36 -5.71 1.33 2.49
C LEU A 36 -5.79 0.13 1.54
N PHE A 37 -4.88 -0.82 1.73
CA PHE A 37 -4.82 -2.05 0.96
C PHE A 37 -4.60 -3.25 1.88
N THR A 38 -5.10 -4.41 1.52
CA THR A 38 -4.65 -5.69 2.07
C THR A 38 -3.63 -6.31 1.14
N ALA A 39 -2.64 -6.99 1.71
CA ALA A 39 -1.65 -7.75 0.95
C ALA A 39 -1.25 -9.02 1.69
N PHE A 40 -0.94 -10.07 0.91
CA PHE A 40 -0.27 -11.27 1.40
C PHE A 40 1.24 -11.18 1.11
N ASP A 41 2.03 -11.07 2.17
CA ASP A 41 3.48 -11.09 2.09
C ASP A 41 3.97 -12.54 2.15
N VAL A 42 4.41 -13.05 1.01
CA VAL A 42 4.89 -14.44 0.90
C VAL A 42 6.25 -14.66 1.54
N VAL A 43 7.07 -13.61 1.66
CA VAL A 43 8.39 -13.71 2.32
C VAL A 43 8.17 -14.04 3.80
N TYR A 44 7.14 -13.45 4.41
CA TYR A 44 6.81 -13.67 5.81
C TYR A 44 5.55 -14.52 6.07
N LYS A 45 4.89 -15.03 5.02
CA LYS A 45 3.61 -15.78 5.05
C LYS A 45 2.57 -15.12 5.96
N ARG A 46 2.37 -13.82 5.82
CA ARG A 46 1.49 -13.02 6.69
C ARG A 46 0.63 -12.08 5.87
N GLU A 47 -0.61 -11.91 6.31
CA GLU A 47 -1.48 -10.82 5.88
C GLU A 47 -1.04 -9.51 6.56
N MET A 48 -1.07 -8.43 5.78
CA MET A 48 -0.73 -7.08 6.23
C MET A 48 -1.74 -6.07 5.70
N GLU A 49 -1.99 -5.04 6.50
CA GLU A 49 -2.69 -3.84 6.07
C GLU A 49 -1.64 -2.80 5.64
N LEU A 50 -1.79 -2.28 4.43
CA LEU A 50 -0.91 -1.27 3.86
C LEU A 50 -1.64 0.06 3.79
N ARG A 51 -0.89 1.15 4.01
CA ARG A 51 -1.36 2.53 3.94
C ARG A 51 -0.44 3.34 3.06
N LEU A 52 -1.01 4.03 2.07
CA LEU A 52 -0.26 5.00 1.29
C LEU A 52 -0.26 6.36 1.99
N ASN A 53 0.90 6.79 2.45
CA ASN A 53 1.12 8.09 3.08
C ASN A 53 2.03 8.96 2.19
N GLY A 54 1.42 9.83 1.39
CA GLY A 54 2.16 10.60 0.38
C GLY A 54 2.76 9.69 -0.68
N ASP A 55 4.09 9.60 -0.70
CA ASP A 55 4.88 8.75 -1.60
C ASP A 55 5.46 7.52 -0.89
N ALA A 56 4.98 7.16 0.30
CA ALA A 56 5.45 6.00 1.06
C ALA A 56 4.33 4.97 1.29
N LEU A 57 4.67 3.70 1.13
CA LEU A 57 3.85 2.55 1.47
C LEU A 57 4.27 2.04 2.85
N GLU A 58 3.43 2.32 3.84
CA GLU A 58 3.57 1.83 5.21
C GLU A 58 2.74 0.55 5.36
N GLY A 59 3.20 -0.42 6.12
CA GLY A 59 2.49 -1.67 6.41
C GLY A 59 2.44 -1.96 7.89
N ASP A 60 1.28 -2.44 8.35
CA ASP A 60 1.09 -3.00 9.68
C ASP A 60 0.79 -4.50 9.56
N TYR A 61 1.63 -5.31 10.21
CA TYR A 61 1.35 -6.73 10.39
C TYR A 61 0.32 -6.88 11.50
N GLY A 62 -0.55 -7.90 11.46
CA GLY A 62 -1.62 -8.12 12.47
C GLY A 62 -1.21 -8.21 13.96
N TYR A 63 0.05 -7.96 14.31
CA TYR A 63 0.59 -7.81 15.66
C TYR A 63 1.08 -6.38 16.01
N GLY A 64 0.72 -5.35 15.22
CA GLY A 64 0.90 -3.93 15.58
C GLY A 64 2.30 -3.38 15.35
N GLY A 65 3.00 -3.88 14.33
CA GLY A 65 4.34 -3.45 13.95
C GLY A 65 4.31 -2.66 12.65
N TYR A 66 4.43 -1.32 12.75
CA TYR A 66 4.56 -0.46 11.57
C TYR A 66 5.92 -0.64 10.92
N SER A 67 5.93 -0.94 9.62
CA SER A 67 7.13 -0.97 8.78
C SER A 67 6.92 -0.12 7.53
N VAL A 68 7.95 0.59 7.08
CA VAL A 68 7.93 1.24 5.75
C VAL A 68 8.43 0.21 4.74
N ILE A 69 7.56 -0.19 3.82
CA ILE A 69 7.82 -1.30 2.89
C ILE A 69 8.37 -0.77 1.55
N ALA A 70 7.91 0.40 1.10
CA ALA A 70 8.42 1.02 -0.11
C ALA A 70 8.19 2.53 -0.16
N LYS A 71 9.01 3.24 -0.93
CA LYS A 71 8.72 4.63 -1.34
C LYS A 71 8.30 4.63 -2.81
N ILE A 72 7.05 4.94 -3.09
CA ILE A 72 6.41 4.92 -4.40
C ILE A 72 6.38 6.34 -4.97
N SER A 73 7.19 6.59 -6.02
CA SER A 73 7.01 7.79 -6.84
C SER A 73 5.79 7.62 -7.73
N LEU A 74 4.75 8.41 -7.48
CA LEU A 74 3.54 8.45 -8.33
C LEU A 74 3.71 9.42 -9.51
N ASP A 75 4.76 10.23 -9.49
CA ASP A 75 5.20 11.02 -10.63
C ASP A 75 6.07 10.11 -11.51
N SER A 76 5.48 9.52 -12.54
CA SER A 76 6.17 8.80 -13.61
C SER A 76 5.45 9.07 -14.92
N GLU A 77 5.86 10.17 -15.58
CA GLU A 77 5.87 10.29 -17.04
C GLU A 77 7.33 10.24 -17.51
#